data_AF-A0A7G8WCY9-F1
#
_entry.id   AF-A0A7G8WCY9-F1
#
_cell.length_a   1.000
_cell.length_b   1.000
_cell.length_c   1.000
_cell.angle_alpha   90.00
_cell.angle_beta   90.00
_cell.angle_gamma   90.00
#
_symmetry.space_group_name_H-M   'P 1'
#
loop_
_entity.id
_entity.type
_entity.pdbx_description
1 polymer ?
#
loop_
_entity_poly.entity_id
_entity_poly.type
_entity_poly.pdbx_seq_one_letter_code
_entity_poly.pdbx_strand_id
1 'polypeptide(L)'
;MKKIFITVSLIFALGMNSYAQEEIKTENELTYSADELVKLDSYKKTITLIGNANLKTSVFEFVNAEKIVIDKKTQEVLVFGAFKVNLNGGTISQKPELKKHQLRYKIGENIAYVE
;
A
#
# COMPACT_ATOMS: atom_id res chain seq x y z
N MET A 1 37.54 -51.40 -1.70
CA MET A 1 36.91 -50.19 -2.28
C MET A 1 35.52 -49.96 -1.69
N LYS A 2 35.42 -49.51 -0.42
CA LYS A 2 34.11 -49.25 0.23
C LYS A 2 34.12 -48.06 1.21
N LYS A 3 35.25 -47.36 1.36
CA LYS A 3 35.41 -46.24 2.31
C LYS A 3 35.39 -44.85 1.66
N ILE A 4 35.21 -44.77 0.34
CA ILE A 4 35.23 -43.48 -0.39
C ILE A 4 33.82 -42.87 -0.52
N PHE A 5 32.76 -43.66 -0.35
CA PHE A 5 31.38 -43.17 -0.52
C PHE A 5 30.82 -42.38 0.67
N ILE A 6 31.43 -42.48 1.85
CA ILE A 6 30.92 -41.79 3.06
C ILE A 6 31.42 -40.34 3.12
N THR A 7 32.59 -40.06 2.57
CA THR A 7 33.22 -38.72 2.65
C THR A 7 32.55 -37.68 1.75
N VAL A 8 31.86 -38.11 0.68
CA VAL A 8 31.20 -37.19 -0.28
C VAL A 8 29.85 -36.68 0.23
N SER A 9 29.20 -37.41 1.14
CA SER A 9 27.90 -37.01 1.71
C SER A 9 28.02 -35.83 2.71
N LEU A 10 29.14 -35.74 3.43
CA LEU A 10 29.29 -34.76 4.52
C LEU A 10 29.61 -33.34 4.02
N ILE A 11 30.14 -33.20 2.80
CA ILE A 11 30.51 -31.89 2.22
C ILE A 11 29.30 -31.17 1.62
N PHE A 12 28.23 -31.89 1.26
CA PHE A 12 27.01 -31.29 0.70
C PHE A 12 26.10 -30.64 1.75
N ALA A 13 26.28 -30.93 3.04
CA ALA A 13 25.43 -30.41 4.11
C ALA A 13 25.88 -29.04 4.68
N LEU A 14 27.08 -28.56 4.33
CA LEU A 14 27.66 -27.34 4.90
C LEU A 14 27.41 -26.07 4.06
N GLY A 15 26.77 -26.19 2.90
CA GLY A 15 26.57 -25.09 1.95
C GLY A 15 25.21 -24.40 1.97
N MET A 16 24.25 -24.87 2.77
CA MET A 16 22.87 -24.35 2.77
C MET A 16 22.55 -23.54 4.02
N ASN A 17 23.46 -22.66 4.44
CA ASN A 17 23.02 -21.43 5.10
C ASN A 17 22.81 -20.40 3.99
N SER A 18 21.82 -20.65 3.11
CA SER A 18 21.14 -19.51 2.50
C SER A 18 20.51 -18.80 3.67
N TYR A 19 21.13 -17.71 4.08
CA TYR A 19 20.41 -16.61 4.68
C TYR A 19 19.21 -16.38 3.75
N ALA A 20 18.07 -16.97 4.11
CA ALA A 20 16.81 -16.29 3.89
C ALA A 20 16.98 -15.02 4.70
N GLN A 21 17.61 -14.03 4.07
CA GLN A 21 17.46 -12.65 4.44
C GLN A 21 15.94 -12.53 4.44
N GLU A 22 15.33 -12.50 5.63
CA GLU A 22 13.98 -12.03 5.75
C GLU A 22 14.00 -10.75 4.94
N GLU A 23 13.30 -10.76 3.80
CA GLU A 23 12.97 -9.52 3.14
C GLU A 23 12.43 -8.69 4.29
N ILE A 24 13.14 -7.61 4.60
CA ILE A 24 12.63 -6.59 5.49
C ILE A 24 11.37 -6.17 4.77
N LYS A 25 10.23 -6.80 5.12
CA LYS A 25 8.91 -6.46 4.64
C LYS A 25 8.84 -5.01 5.00
N THR A 26 9.03 -4.16 4.00
CA THR A 26 9.09 -2.73 4.22
C THR A 26 7.70 -2.42 4.71
N GLU A 27 7.62 -2.15 6.00
CA GLU A 27 6.43 -2.07 6.82
C GLU A 27 5.62 -0.87 6.34
N ASN A 28 4.86 -1.06 5.25
CA ASN A 28 3.89 -0.16 4.63
C ASN A 28 3.33 -0.86 3.38
N GLU A 29 2.49 -1.86 3.58
CA GLU A 29 1.68 -2.46 2.49
C GLU A 29 0.64 -1.44 2.01
N LEU A 30 1.09 -0.46 1.24
CA LEU A 30 0.21 0.44 0.50
C LEU A 30 -0.35 -0.33 -0.68
N THR A 31 -1.65 -0.64 -0.65
CA THR A 31 -2.35 -1.34 -1.73
C THR A 31 -3.45 -0.45 -2.29
N TYR A 32 -3.65 -0.49 -3.60
CA TYR A 32 -4.62 0.37 -4.27
C TYR A 32 -5.24 -0.29 -5.49
N SER A 33 -6.47 0.13 -5.82
CA SER A 33 -7.20 -0.29 -7.01
C SER A 33 -8.13 0.82 -7.50
N ALA A 34 -8.56 0.71 -8.75
CA ALA A 34 -9.53 1.59 -9.38
C ALA A 34 -10.20 0.86 -10.55
N ASP A 35 -11.46 1.19 -10.84
CA ASP A 35 -12.23 0.54 -11.90
C ASP A 35 -11.96 1.17 -13.28
N GLU A 36 -11.74 2.49 -13.35
CA GLU A 36 -11.57 3.18 -14.64
C GLU A 36 -10.09 3.39 -15.00
N LEU A 37 -9.30 4.00 -14.11
CA LEU A 37 -7.94 4.39 -14.46
C LEU A 37 -6.97 4.36 -13.28
N VAL A 38 -5.78 3.80 -13.55
CA VAL A 38 -4.57 3.99 -12.75
C VAL A 38 -3.54 4.71 -13.61
N LYS A 39 -3.21 5.96 -13.25
CA LYS A 39 -2.21 6.77 -13.95
C LYS A 39 -0.99 7.01 -13.06
N LEU A 40 0.19 6.66 -13.58
CA LEU A 40 1.48 6.91 -12.93
C LEU A 40 2.19 8.08 -13.62
N ASP A 41 2.60 9.08 -12.86
CA ASP A 41 3.48 10.16 -13.32
C ASP A 41 4.83 10.01 -12.60
N SER A 42 5.83 9.51 -13.33
CA SER A 42 7.16 9.21 -12.79
C SER A 42 7.99 10.47 -12.52
N TYR A 43 7.68 11.58 -13.18
CA TYR A 43 8.35 12.87 -12.98
C TYR A 43 7.82 13.56 -11.73
N LYS A 44 6.50 13.67 -11.60
CA LYS A 44 5.84 14.24 -10.42
C LYS A 44 5.82 13.30 -9.22
N LYS A 45 6.14 12.02 -9.41
CA LYS A 45 6.05 10.95 -8.40
C LYS A 45 4.63 10.77 -7.87
N THR A 46 3.62 10.91 -8.74
CA THR A 46 2.21 10.78 -8.35
C THR A 46 1.53 9.55 -8.93
N ILE A 47 0.62 8.95 -8.16
CA ILE A 47 -0.36 7.97 -8.65
C ILE A 47 -1.74 8.64 -8.62
N THR A 48 -2.50 8.52 -9.70
CA THR A 48 -3.90 8.94 -9.76
C THR A 48 -4.79 7.74 -10.05
N LEU A 49 -5.80 7.55 -9.22
CA LEU A 49 -6.79 6.47 -9.26
C LEU A 49 -8.15 7.10 -9.55
N ILE A 50 -8.92 6.58 -10.50
CA ILE A 50 -10.23 7.13 -10.90
C ILE A 50 -11.26 6.01 -11.03
N GLY A 51 -12.46 6.25 -10.52
CA GLY A 51 -13.59 5.32 -10.56
C GLY A 51 -13.48 4.25 -9.48
N ASN A 52 -14.40 4.27 -8.50
CA ASN A 52 -14.40 3.39 -7.32
C ASN A 52 -13.00 3.12 -6.76
N ALA A 53 -12.22 4.19 -6.61
CA ALA A 53 -10.83 4.13 -6.19
C ALA A 53 -10.73 3.68 -4.74
N ASN A 54 -9.89 2.68 -4.49
CA ASN A 54 -9.61 2.14 -3.18
C ASN A 54 -8.12 2.30 -2.85
N LEU A 55 -7.84 2.63 -1.59
CA LEU A 55 -6.48 2.75 -1.07
C LEU A 55 -6.45 2.23 0.36
N LYS A 56 -5.61 1.24 0.63
CA LYS A 56 -5.32 0.77 1.97
C LYS A 56 -3.90 1.14 2.34
N THR A 57 -3.76 1.71 3.53
CA THR A 57 -2.48 1.99 4.20
C THR A 57 -2.43 1.25 5.53
N SER A 58 -1.35 1.42 6.28
CA SER A 58 -1.22 0.87 7.64
C SER A 58 -2.24 1.46 8.63
N VAL A 59 -2.76 2.67 8.38
CA VAL A 59 -3.65 3.39 9.29
C VAL A 59 -5.08 3.48 8.76
N PHE A 60 -5.23 3.96 7.52
CA PHE A 60 -6.52 4.21 6.90
C PHE A 60 -6.76 3.31 5.69
N GLU A 61 -8.02 2.94 5.51
CA GLU A 61 -8.54 2.34 4.28
C GLU A 61 -9.63 3.24 3.70
N PHE A 62 -9.40 3.72 2.49
CA PHE A 62 -10.33 4.51 1.69
C PHE A 62 -11.01 3.62 0.66
N VAL A 63 -12.34 3.67 0.61
CA VAL A 63 -13.15 2.77 -0.21
C VAL A 63 -14.13 3.55 -1.08
N ASN A 64 -14.24 3.15 -2.35
CA ASN A 64 -15.17 3.67 -3.35
C ASN A 64 -15.08 5.18 -3.56
N ALA A 65 -13.88 5.77 -3.49
CA ALA A 65 -13.68 7.17 -3.81
C ALA A 65 -13.86 7.42 -5.31
N GLU A 66 -14.33 8.61 -5.70
CA GLU A 66 -14.40 8.98 -7.13
C GLU A 66 -12.98 9.10 -7.71
N LYS A 67 -12.06 9.66 -6.92
CA LYS A 67 -10.66 9.82 -7.28
C LYS A 67 -9.76 9.81 -6.04
N ILE A 68 -8.59 9.22 -6.17
CA ILE A 68 -7.50 9.32 -5.19
C ILE A 68 -6.22 9.78 -5.90
N VAL A 69 -5.51 10.73 -5.31
CA VAL A 69 -4.18 11.15 -5.75
C VAL A 69 -3.19 10.87 -4.63
N ILE A 70 -2.12 10.13 -4.94
CA ILE A 70 -1.05 9.78 -4.01
C ILE A 70 0.22 10.48 -4.52
N ASP A 71 0.76 11.40 -3.72
CA ASP A 71 2.08 11.99 -3.95
C ASP A 71 3.13 11.16 -3.18
N LYS A 72 3.97 10.41 -3.90
CA LYS A 72 5.00 9.58 -3.28
C LYS A 72 6.18 10.38 -2.73
N LYS A 73 6.35 11.64 -3.14
CA LYS A 73 7.40 12.52 -2.66
C LYS A 73 7.03 13.11 -1.31
N THR A 74 5.81 13.62 -1.15
CA THR A 74 5.34 14.21 0.10
C THR A 74 4.64 13.22 1.02
N GLN A 75 4.32 12.02 0.51
CA GLN A 75 3.49 11.02 1.17
C GLN A 75 2.06 11.52 1.45
N GLU A 76 1.61 12.55 0.74
CA GLU A 76 0.24 13.05 0.83
C GLU A 76 -0.71 12.23 -0.05
N VAL A 77 -1.91 12.06 0.45
CA VAL A 77 -3.05 11.43 -0.21
C VAL A 77 -4.19 12.43 -0.21
N LEU A 78 -4.76 12.66 -1.39
CA LEU A 78 -5.98 13.44 -1.57
C LEU A 78 -7.09 12.51 -2.08
N VAL A 79 -8.21 12.49 -1.38
CA VAL A 79 -9.38 11.65 -1.68
C VAL A 79 -10.55 12.55 -2.02
N PHE A 80 -11.20 12.30 -3.14
CA PHE A 80 -12.25 13.14 -3.71
C PHE A 80 -13.56 12.38 -3.92
N GLY A 81 -14.67 13.11 -3.81
CA GLY A 81 -16.02 12.59 -4.08
C GLY A 81 -16.61 11.83 -2.89
N ALA A 82 -17.64 11.03 -3.13
CA ALA A 82 -18.16 10.14 -2.10
C ALA A 82 -17.13 9.08 -1.73
N PHE A 83 -16.90 8.80 -0.45
CA PHE A 83 -16.00 7.74 -0.01
C PHE A 83 -16.39 7.21 1.38
N LYS A 84 -15.85 6.03 1.71
CA LYS A 84 -15.82 5.50 3.08
C LYS A 84 -14.37 5.45 3.57
N VAL A 85 -14.17 5.76 4.83
CA VAL A 85 -12.89 5.66 5.54
C VAL A 85 -13.06 4.67 6.67
N ASN A 86 -12.26 3.61 6.69
CA ASN A 86 -12.15 2.71 7.82
C ASN A 86 -10.89 3.05 8.63
N LEU A 87 -11.04 3.16 9.95
CA LEU A 87 -9.96 3.39 10.92
C LEU A 87 -10.23 2.54 12.16
N ASN A 88 -9.31 1.63 12.51
CA ASN A 88 -9.36 0.84 13.75
C ASN A 88 -10.74 0.22 14.09
N GLY A 89 -11.44 -0.29 13.08
CA GLY A 89 -12.77 -0.91 13.23
C GLY A 89 -13.96 0.06 13.21
N GLY A 90 -13.72 1.38 13.19
CA GLY A 90 -14.74 2.40 12.92
C GLY A 90 -14.82 2.76 11.44
N THR A 91 -16.01 3.11 10.97
CA THR A 91 -16.23 3.59 9.59
C THR A 91 -16.83 4.99 9.61
N ILE A 92 -16.16 5.91 8.90
CA ILE A 92 -16.68 7.24 8.58
C ILE A 92 -17.07 7.23 7.10
N SER A 93 -18.23 7.77 6.76
CA SER A 93 -18.70 7.84 5.37
C SER A 93 -19.01 9.27 4.98
N GLN A 94 -18.47 9.72 3.84
CA GLN A 94 -18.86 10.99 3.24
C GLN A 94 -19.97 10.75 2.21
N LYS A 95 -21.09 11.45 2.39
CA LYS A 95 -22.23 11.35 1.47
C LYS A 95 -21.93 12.06 0.13
N PRO A 96 -22.49 11.57 -1.00
CA PRO A 96 -22.28 12.15 -2.33
C PRO A 96 -22.69 13.63 -2.45
N GLU A 97 -23.62 14.09 -1.61
CA GLU A 97 -24.09 15.48 -1.62
C GLU A 97 -23.02 16.50 -1.19
N LEU A 98 -21.91 16.02 -0.61
CA LEU A 98 -20.79 16.83 -0.14
C LEU A 98 -19.58 16.84 -1.09
N LYS A 99 -19.76 16.45 -2.36
CA LYS A 99 -18.74 16.35 -3.45
C LYS A 99 -17.68 17.47 -3.55
N LYS A 100 -17.92 18.64 -2.97
CA LYS A 100 -16.95 19.75 -2.95
C LYS A 100 -15.83 19.56 -1.93
N HIS A 101 -16.02 18.69 -0.94
CA HIS A 101 -15.05 18.47 0.10
C HIS A 101 -14.09 17.36 -0.30
N GLN A 102 -12.81 17.55 -0.03
CA GLN A 102 -11.77 16.54 -0.22
C GLN A 102 -11.22 16.12 1.13
N LEU A 103 -10.69 14.91 1.22
CA LEU A 103 -9.93 14.48 2.38
C LEU A 103 -8.44 14.49 2.06
N ARG A 104 -7.66 15.16 2.90
CA ARG A 104 -6.20 15.13 2.88
C ARG A 104 -5.68 14.27 4.02
N TYR A 105 -4.78 13.37 3.70
CA TYR A 105 -4.14 12.47 4.65
C TYR A 105 -2.65 12.34 4.31
N LYS A 106 -1.79 12.24 5.31
CA LYS A 106 -0.37 11.95 5.12
C LYS A 106 -0.04 10.55 5.63
N ILE A 107 0.53 9.72 4.77
CA ILE A 107 0.69 8.28 5.01
C ILE A 107 1.44 8.03 6.33
N GLY A 108 0.84 7.23 7.21
CA GLY A 108 1.38 6.86 8.52
C GLY A 108 0.94 7.77 9.68
N GLU A 109 0.30 8.91 9.40
CA GLU A 109 -0.28 9.77 10.43
C GLU A 109 -1.67 9.27 10.86
N ASN A 110 -2.06 9.52 12.11
CA ASN A 110 -3.37 9.12 12.64
C ASN A 110 -4.46 10.17 12.42
N ILE A 111 -4.18 11.19 11.61
CA ILE A 111 -5.05 12.36 11.39
C ILE A 111 -5.26 12.55 9.89
N ALA A 112 -6.51 12.78 9.51
CA ALA A 112 -6.90 13.21 8.18
C ALA A 112 -7.78 14.47 8.29
N TYR A 113 -7.66 15.36 7.32
CA TYR A 113 -8.34 16.65 7.27
C TYR A 113 -9.40 16.63 6.19
N VAL A 114 -10.58 17.19 6.48
CA VAL A 114 -11.60 17.46 5.47
C VAL A 114 -11.50 18.93 5.08
N GLU A 115 -11.31 19.20 3.80
CA GLU A 115 -11.16 20.54 3.20
C GLU A 115 -12.34 20.86 2.28
#